data_AF-A0A7V8ZHQ8-F1
#
_entry.id   AF-A0A7V8ZHQ8-F1
#
_cell.length_a   1.000
_cell.length_b   1.000
_cell.length_c   1.000
_cell.angle_alpha   90.00
_cell.angle_beta   90.00
_cell.angle_gamma   90.00
#
_symmetry.space_group_name_H-M   'P 1'
#
loop_
_entity.id
_entity.type
_entity.pdbx_description
1 polymer ?
#
loop_
_entity_poly.entity_id
_entity_poly.type
_entity_poly.pdbx_seq_one_letter_code
_entity_poly.pdbx_strand_id
1 'polypeptide(L)'
;MPPHAAAAPSAGSTQDELAGHRRRRTLRSAGLGLAAAAGLALAFALGTGTATDTTTTVAQQPRTITEERTVPDTSLPGSQEKTVTLRGAGVRAQAQVNVTGPGRVVSVKSTSVAEVPKGTYYELWFVGPGDTPGSPNRIPAGTWHPDKRGITDVRFLIAADPMIFPEIEVTKEPPDGNPASSGDVALRSN
;
A
#
# COMPACT_ATOMS: atom_id res chain seq x y z
N MET A 1 23.13 -44.31 -42.15
CA MET A 1 22.79 -44.40 -40.72
C MET A 1 21.32 -44.01 -40.54
N PRO A 2 20.46 -44.90 -40.04
CA PRO A 2 19.05 -44.58 -39.82
C PRO A 2 18.87 -43.70 -38.56
N PRO A 3 17.88 -42.80 -38.52
CA PRO A 3 17.57 -42.03 -37.32
C PRO A 3 16.79 -42.87 -36.30
N HIS A 4 17.25 -42.84 -35.05
CA HIS A 4 16.54 -43.38 -33.89
C HIS A 4 15.27 -42.57 -33.61
N ALA A 5 14.12 -43.24 -33.61
CA ALA A 5 12.86 -42.70 -33.12
C ALA A 5 12.87 -42.63 -31.59
N ALA A 6 12.55 -41.46 -31.04
CA ALA A 6 12.29 -41.27 -29.61
C ALA A 6 10.78 -41.37 -29.34
N ALA A 7 10.43 -42.24 -28.40
CA ALA A 7 9.07 -42.53 -27.97
C ALA A 7 8.47 -41.39 -27.13
N ALA A 8 7.18 -41.14 -27.31
CA ALA A 8 6.37 -40.29 -26.44
C ALA A 8 5.85 -41.08 -25.23
N PRO A 9 5.82 -40.50 -24.01
CA PRO A 9 5.04 -41.06 -22.92
C PRO A 9 3.58 -40.59 -23.00
N SER A 10 2.69 -41.58 -22.94
CA SER A 10 1.23 -41.46 -22.86
C SER A 10 0.75 -41.58 -21.42
N ALA A 11 -0.24 -40.76 -21.09
CA ALA A 11 -1.34 -40.91 -20.12
C ALA A 11 -1.05 -41.16 -18.63
N GLY A 12 -1.59 -40.26 -17.82
CA GLY A 12 -1.91 -40.47 -16.40
C GLY A 12 -3.09 -39.59 -16.00
N SER A 13 -4.31 -40.06 -16.30
CA SER A 13 -5.56 -39.51 -15.81
C SER A 13 -5.87 -40.04 -14.41
N THR A 14 -5.97 -39.16 -13.43
CA THR A 14 -6.62 -39.45 -12.14
C THR A 14 -7.80 -38.49 -11.98
N GLN A 15 -8.96 -38.95 -12.44
CA GLN A 15 -10.24 -38.61 -11.82
C GLN A 15 -10.34 -39.32 -10.46
N ASP A 16 -11.18 -38.77 -9.58
CA ASP A 16 -11.68 -39.35 -8.34
C ASP A 16 -10.69 -39.50 -7.18
N GLU A 17 -10.61 -38.47 -6.33
CA GLU A 17 -10.75 -38.72 -4.89
C GLU A 17 -11.23 -37.47 -4.12
N LEU A 18 -12.19 -37.69 -3.22
CA LEU A 18 -12.59 -36.84 -2.10
C LEU A 18 -13.67 -35.78 -2.35
N ALA A 19 -14.84 -36.30 -2.71
CA ALA A 19 -16.07 -35.81 -2.15
C ALA A 19 -16.08 -35.95 -0.61
N GLY A 20 -16.32 -34.82 0.07
CA GLY A 20 -16.95 -34.80 1.39
C GLY A 20 -16.05 -34.37 2.54
N HIS A 21 -16.36 -33.21 3.13
CA HIS A 21 -16.75 -33.13 4.54
C HIS A 21 -17.46 -31.80 4.82
N ARG A 22 -18.77 -31.91 5.09
CA ARG A 22 -19.63 -30.86 5.64
C ARG A 22 -19.06 -30.41 6.99
N ARG A 23 -18.91 -29.10 7.23
CA ARG A 23 -19.23 -28.48 8.53
C ARG A 23 -19.72 -27.05 8.36
N ARG A 24 -21.05 -26.90 8.47
CA ARG A 24 -21.71 -25.64 8.82
C ARG A 24 -21.35 -25.30 10.26
N ARG A 25 -20.83 -24.11 10.51
CA ARG A 25 -20.83 -23.48 11.83
C ARG A 25 -21.46 -22.10 11.72
N THR A 26 -22.75 -22.05 12.04
CA THR A 26 -23.48 -20.86 12.43
C THR A 26 -23.04 -20.47 13.85
N LEU A 27 -22.53 -19.25 14.03
CA LEU A 27 -22.43 -18.61 15.34
C LEU A 27 -23.25 -17.34 15.31
N ARG A 28 -24.39 -17.40 16.00
CA ARG A 28 -25.18 -16.27 16.48
C ARG A 28 -24.80 -16.03 17.94
N SER A 29 -24.51 -14.79 18.28
CA SER A 29 -24.63 -14.22 19.64
C SER A 29 -24.33 -12.73 19.50
N ALA A 30 -25.33 -11.84 19.66
CA ALA A 30 -25.68 -11.15 20.92
C ALA A 30 -24.56 -10.18 21.33
N GLY A 31 -24.73 -8.86 21.37
CA GLY A 31 -25.77 -8.11 22.08
C GLY A 31 -25.10 -7.31 23.22
N LEU A 32 -25.67 -6.15 23.58
CA LEU A 32 -25.22 -5.14 24.57
C LEU A 32 -24.13 -4.17 24.07
N GLY A 33 -24.23 -2.84 24.21
CA GLY A 33 -25.14 -2.01 25.01
C GLY A 33 -24.37 -1.16 26.03
N LEU A 34 -24.75 0.13 26.13
CA LEU A 34 -24.34 1.18 27.08
C LEU A 34 -22.94 1.81 26.90
N ALA A 35 -22.67 3.12 27.02
CA ALA A 35 -23.31 4.39 27.44
C ALA A 35 -22.41 5.08 28.49
N ALA A 36 -22.06 6.34 28.18
CA ALA A 36 -21.79 7.51 29.05
C ALA A 36 -21.09 7.38 30.42
N ALA A 37 -20.08 8.24 30.65
CA ALA A 37 -19.91 9.15 31.80
C ALA A 37 -18.56 9.89 31.64
N ALA A 38 -18.53 11.22 31.45
CA ALA A 38 -18.69 12.27 32.45
C ALA A 38 -17.47 12.42 33.39
N GLY A 39 -16.76 13.53 33.20
CA GLY A 39 -16.28 14.42 34.27
C GLY A 39 -15.23 13.89 35.26
N LEU A 40 -14.02 14.43 35.15
CA LEU A 40 -13.34 14.91 36.36
C LEU A 40 -12.49 16.14 36.04
N ALA A 41 -12.98 17.29 36.48
CA ALA A 41 -12.17 18.48 36.69
C ALA A 41 -11.49 18.33 38.06
N LEU A 42 -10.19 18.61 38.16
CA LEU A 42 -9.56 18.87 39.45
C LEU A 42 -8.47 19.95 39.35
N ALA A 43 -8.82 21.08 39.96
CA ALA A 43 -8.04 21.99 40.81
C ALA A 43 -6.61 22.42 40.42
N PHE A 44 -6.48 23.75 40.33
CA PHE A 44 -5.26 24.53 40.48
C PHE A 44 -4.51 24.21 41.79
N ALA A 45 -3.19 24.07 41.69
CA ALA A 45 -2.26 24.30 42.79
C ALA A 45 -1.21 25.33 42.34
N LEU A 46 -1.26 26.52 42.95
CA LEU A 46 -0.24 27.56 42.83
C LEU A 46 0.98 27.12 43.64
N GLY A 47 2.10 26.87 42.96
CA GLY A 47 3.40 26.63 43.57
C GLY A 47 4.41 27.65 43.07
N THR A 48 4.75 28.63 43.92
CA THR A 48 5.91 29.51 43.72
C THR A 48 7.18 28.77 44.10
N GLY A 49 7.86 28.19 43.10
CA GLY A 49 9.16 27.55 43.26
C GLY A 49 10.15 28.12 42.26
N THR A 50 11.03 29.01 42.72
CA THR A 50 12.21 29.44 41.97
C THR A 50 13.26 28.34 42.05
N ALA A 51 13.31 27.48 41.03
CA ALA A 51 14.43 26.59 40.79
C ALA A 51 14.78 26.69 39.30
N THR A 52 16.00 27.16 39.04
CA THR A 52 16.64 27.29 37.74
C THR A 52 16.95 25.90 37.18
N ASP A 53 15.94 25.27 36.58
CA ASP A 53 16.17 24.13 35.70
C ASP A 53 16.66 24.66 34.35
N THR A 54 17.92 24.37 34.02
CA THR A 54 18.44 24.55 32.66
C THR A 54 17.90 23.41 31.80
N THR A 55 16.59 23.43 31.57
CA THR A 55 15.97 22.63 30.51
C THR A 55 16.08 23.45 29.24
N THR A 56 16.90 22.99 28.31
CA THR A 56 16.91 23.47 26.93
C THR A 56 15.55 23.16 26.31
N THR A 57 14.62 24.10 26.47
CA THR A 57 13.38 24.16 25.71
C THR A 57 13.77 24.37 24.25
N VAL A 58 13.84 23.28 23.49
CA VAL A 58 13.72 23.36 22.04
C VAL A 58 12.30 23.83 21.79
N ALA A 59 12.12 25.14 21.63
CA ALA A 59 10.89 25.69 21.14
C ALA A 59 10.55 24.96 19.84
N GLN A 60 9.49 24.15 19.86
CA GLN A 60 8.84 23.71 18.62
C GLN A 60 8.34 24.98 17.94
N GLN A 61 9.18 25.52 17.04
CA GLN A 61 8.73 26.48 16.07
C GLN A 61 7.50 25.88 15.39
N PRO A 62 6.39 26.62 15.27
CA PRO A 62 5.30 26.19 14.42
C PRO A 62 5.89 25.97 13.04
N ARG A 63 6.01 24.70 12.63
CA ARG A 63 6.35 24.37 11.25
C ARG A 63 5.14 24.82 10.44
N THR A 64 5.21 26.04 9.92
CA THR A 64 4.49 26.36 8.70
C THR A 64 4.92 25.28 7.71
N ILE A 65 4.03 24.34 7.42
CA ILE A 65 4.18 23.49 6.26
C ILE A 65 3.96 24.46 5.09
N THR A 66 5.01 25.19 4.72
CA THR A 66 5.12 25.65 3.35
C THR A 66 4.91 24.38 2.56
N GLU A 67 3.84 24.32 1.76
CA GLU A 67 3.72 23.30 0.74
C GLU A 67 5.01 23.39 -0.05
N GLU A 68 5.98 22.53 0.29
CA GLU A 68 7.17 22.34 -0.49
C GLU A 68 6.66 21.70 -1.75
N ARG A 69 6.28 22.58 -2.69
CA ARG A 69 6.06 22.25 -4.07
C ARG A 69 7.35 21.58 -4.46
N THR A 70 7.35 20.24 -4.43
CA THR A 70 8.43 19.42 -4.93
C THR A 70 8.60 19.89 -6.36
N VAL A 71 9.56 20.78 -6.58
CA VAL A 71 9.95 21.17 -7.92
C VAL A 71 10.49 19.87 -8.51
N PRO A 72 9.86 19.31 -9.55
CA PRO A 72 10.36 18.08 -10.14
C PRO A 72 11.78 18.38 -10.58
N ASP A 73 12.75 17.65 -10.01
CA ASP A 73 14.11 17.70 -10.51
C ASP A 73 14.11 17.02 -11.88
N THR A 74 13.82 17.82 -12.90
CA THR A 74 13.83 17.45 -14.31
C THR A 74 15.25 17.44 -14.87
N SER A 75 16.29 17.61 -14.03
CA SER A 75 17.67 17.73 -14.48
C SER A 75 18.30 16.41 -14.96
N LEU A 76 17.65 15.26 -14.74
CA LEU A 76 18.10 14.00 -15.32
C LEU A 76 17.75 13.97 -16.83
N PRO A 77 18.75 13.86 -17.72
CA PRO A 77 18.51 13.73 -19.15
C PRO A 77 17.60 12.52 -19.43
N GLY A 78 16.50 12.73 -20.15
CA GLY A 78 15.52 11.67 -20.46
C GLY A 78 14.42 11.45 -19.41
N SER A 79 14.36 12.28 -18.38
CA SER A 79 13.27 12.27 -17.39
C SER A 79 11.92 12.59 -18.04
N GLN A 80 10.94 11.68 -17.91
CA GLN A 80 9.55 11.93 -18.33
C GLN A 80 8.64 11.95 -17.10
N GLU A 81 7.91 13.05 -16.93
CA GLU A 81 6.90 13.19 -15.88
C GLU A 81 5.51 12.86 -16.43
N LYS A 82 4.77 12.03 -15.70
CA LYS A 82 3.38 11.66 -16.01
C LYS A 82 2.55 11.66 -14.74
N THR A 83 1.42 12.37 -14.77
CA THR A 83 0.40 12.25 -13.73
C THR A 83 -0.54 11.10 -14.06
N VAL A 84 -0.74 10.20 -13.10
CA VAL A 84 -1.63 9.05 -13.19
C VAL A 84 -2.71 9.17 -12.14
N THR A 85 -3.97 9.02 -12.54
CA THR A 85 -5.08 8.93 -11.58
C THR A 85 -5.28 7.48 -11.19
N LEU A 86 -5.17 7.19 -9.89
CA LEU A 86 -5.50 5.88 -9.32
C LEU A 86 -6.97 5.89 -8.87
N ARG A 87 -7.74 4.87 -9.25
CA ARG A 87 -9.18 4.79 -9.00
C ARG A 87 -9.54 3.49 -8.29
N GLY A 88 -10.46 3.59 -7.33
CA GLY A 88 -11.05 2.46 -6.61
C GLY A 88 -12.52 2.70 -6.28
N ALA A 89 -13.11 1.85 -5.44
CA ALA A 89 -14.50 1.95 -5.01
C ALA A 89 -14.77 3.27 -4.23
N GLY A 90 -15.06 4.34 -4.97
CA GLY A 90 -15.33 5.68 -4.41
C GLY A 90 -14.08 6.49 -4.03
N VAL A 91 -12.88 5.93 -4.17
CA VAL A 91 -11.61 6.56 -3.74
C VAL A 91 -10.76 6.93 -4.95
N ARG A 92 -10.04 8.04 -4.86
CA ARG A 92 -9.05 8.48 -5.85
C ARG A 92 -7.73 8.86 -5.18
N ALA A 93 -6.63 8.62 -5.89
CA ALA A 93 -5.33 9.17 -5.56
C ALA A 93 -4.65 9.68 -6.82
N GLN A 94 -3.72 10.61 -6.67
CA GLN A 94 -2.85 11.04 -7.76
C GLN A 94 -1.45 10.48 -7.54
N ALA A 95 -0.89 9.87 -8.57
CA ALA A 95 0.48 9.45 -8.61
C ALA A 95 1.23 10.31 -9.63
N GLN A 96 2.28 11.00 -9.20
CA GLN A 96 3.25 11.62 -10.10
C GLN A 96 4.36 10.61 -10.37
N VAL A 97 4.52 10.21 -11.62
CA VAL A 97 5.51 9.24 -12.07
C VAL A 97 6.60 9.98 -12.80
N ASN A 98 7.82 9.92 -12.31
CA ASN A 98 9.01 10.39 -12.99
C ASN A 98 9.85 9.17 -13.43
N VAL A 99 9.99 8.98 -14.74
CA VAL A 99 10.81 7.92 -15.34
C VAL A 99 12.27 8.36 -15.35
N THR A 100 13.16 7.61 -14.72
CA THR A 100 14.59 7.93 -14.56
C THR A 100 15.46 6.78 -15.07
N GLY A 101 15.80 6.79 -16.37
CA GLY A 101 16.50 5.67 -17.00
C GLY A 101 15.68 4.37 -16.89
N PRO A 102 16.23 3.26 -16.34
CA PRO A 102 15.48 2.01 -16.13
C PRO A 102 14.53 2.05 -14.91
N GLY A 103 14.48 3.17 -14.18
CA GLY A 103 13.72 3.29 -12.94
C GLY A 103 12.57 4.28 -12.98
N ARG A 104 11.83 4.33 -11.87
CA ARG A 104 10.71 5.23 -11.62
C ARG A 104 10.79 5.77 -10.21
N VAL A 105 10.51 7.07 -10.09
CA VAL A 105 10.09 7.70 -8.86
C VAL A 105 8.59 7.90 -8.92
N VAL A 106 7.86 7.39 -7.93
CA VAL A 106 6.41 7.57 -7.84
C VAL A 106 6.04 8.26 -6.54
N SER A 107 5.47 9.45 -6.64
CA SER A 107 4.92 10.19 -5.52
C SER A 107 3.42 10.01 -5.48
N VAL A 108 2.88 9.39 -4.44
CA VAL A 108 1.43 9.20 -4.24
C VAL A 108 0.93 10.22 -3.24
N LYS A 109 -0.04 11.03 -3.66
CA LYS A 109 -0.75 11.97 -2.80
C LYS A 109 -2.24 11.69 -2.82
N SER A 110 -2.85 11.65 -1.64
CA SER A 110 -4.30 11.57 -1.48
C SER A 110 -4.76 12.21 -0.17
N THR A 111 -6.02 12.63 -0.15
CA THR A 111 -6.74 13.11 1.03
C THR A 111 -7.96 12.24 1.34
N SER A 112 -8.12 11.10 0.66
CA SER A 112 -9.34 10.29 0.70
C SER A 112 -9.10 8.77 0.75
N VAL A 113 -7.84 8.32 0.77
CA VAL A 113 -7.53 6.90 0.93
C VAL A 113 -7.78 6.52 2.38
N ALA A 114 -8.80 5.71 2.63
CA ALA A 114 -9.22 5.33 3.97
C ALA A 114 -8.08 4.66 4.77
N GLU A 115 -8.10 4.85 6.09
CA GLU A 115 -7.24 4.07 6.98
C GLU A 115 -7.59 2.58 6.88
N VAL A 116 -6.58 1.71 6.86
CA VAL A 116 -6.76 0.25 6.89
C VAL A 116 -6.60 -0.28 8.31
N PRO A 117 -7.13 -1.47 8.63
CA PRO A 117 -6.95 -2.05 9.96
C PRO A 117 -5.46 -2.22 10.31
N LYS A 118 -5.14 -2.16 11.61
CA LYS A 118 -3.79 -2.46 12.10
C LYS A 118 -3.34 -3.85 11.62
N GLY A 119 -2.13 -3.93 11.07
CA GLY A 119 -1.62 -5.17 10.47
C GLY A 119 -2.08 -5.37 9.03
N THR A 120 -2.55 -4.31 8.37
CA THR A 120 -2.78 -4.24 6.94
C THR A 120 -2.10 -2.98 6.42
N TYR A 121 -1.59 -3.03 5.19
CA TYR A 121 -0.91 -1.91 4.56
C TYR A 121 -1.44 -1.75 3.14
N TYR A 122 -1.35 -0.54 2.59
CA TYR A 122 -1.42 -0.43 1.15
C TYR A 122 -0.06 -0.80 0.56
N GLU A 123 -0.06 -1.59 -0.50
CA GLU A 123 1.14 -1.91 -1.27
C GLU A 123 1.00 -1.39 -2.69
N LEU A 124 2.04 -0.70 -3.19
CA LEU A 124 2.10 -0.24 -4.57
C LEU A 124 2.82 -1.27 -5.42
N TRP A 125 2.16 -1.67 -6.52
CA TRP A 125 2.67 -2.60 -7.50
C TRP A 125 2.84 -1.93 -8.85
N PHE A 126 3.92 -2.29 -9.54
CA PHE A 126 4.03 -2.10 -10.96
C PHE A 126 3.63 -3.38 -11.67
N VAL A 127 2.66 -3.31 -12.56
CA VAL A 127 2.01 -4.47 -13.16
C VAL A 127 2.33 -4.54 -14.64
N GLY A 128 2.73 -5.74 -15.07
CA GLY A 128 3.05 -6.08 -16.45
C GLY A 128 1.91 -6.87 -17.12
N PRO A 129 1.93 -7.00 -18.45
CA PRO A 129 0.90 -7.71 -19.19
C PRO A 129 0.75 -9.17 -18.74
N GLY A 130 -0.48 -9.66 -18.67
CA GLY A 130 -0.77 -11.06 -18.32
C GLY A 130 -0.60 -11.42 -16.84
N ASP A 131 -0.41 -10.43 -15.97
CA ASP A 131 -0.34 -10.64 -14.53
C ASP A 131 -1.62 -11.31 -13.99
N THR A 132 -1.43 -12.39 -13.23
CA THR A 132 -2.49 -13.12 -12.54
C THR A 132 -1.97 -13.70 -11.22
N PRO A 133 -2.83 -14.07 -10.26
CA PRO A 133 -2.38 -14.72 -9.02
C PRO A 133 -1.57 -16.01 -9.23
N GLY A 134 -1.87 -16.78 -10.29
CA GLY A 134 -1.16 -18.02 -10.62
C GLY A 134 0.08 -17.84 -11.50
N SER A 135 0.27 -16.65 -12.05
CA SER A 135 1.41 -16.27 -12.90
C SER A 135 1.68 -14.79 -12.71
N PRO A 136 2.26 -14.40 -11.56
CA PRO A 136 2.49 -13.00 -11.25
C PRO A 136 3.51 -12.39 -12.22
N ASN A 137 3.16 -11.24 -12.77
CA ASN A 137 4.00 -10.38 -13.58
C ASN A 137 3.94 -8.96 -13.02
N ARG A 138 4.41 -8.80 -11.79
CA ARG A 138 4.36 -7.56 -11.03
C ARG A 138 5.58 -7.39 -10.14
N ILE A 139 5.90 -6.15 -9.78
CA ILE A 139 7.00 -5.82 -8.86
C ILE A 139 6.48 -4.87 -7.77
N PRO A 140 6.70 -5.18 -6.48
CA PRO A 140 6.33 -4.28 -5.38
C PRO A 140 7.30 -3.09 -5.29
N ALA A 141 6.76 -1.90 -5.07
CA ALA A 141 7.53 -0.69 -4.80
C ALA A 141 7.67 -0.37 -3.32
N GLY A 142 6.77 -0.93 -2.50
CA GLY A 142 6.74 -0.76 -1.05
C GLY A 142 5.34 -0.51 -0.52
N THR A 143 5.26 -0.43 0.80
CA THR A 143 4.01 -0.33 1.55
C THR A 143 3.87 1.01 2.26
N TRP A 144 2.64 1.45 2.49
CA TRP A 144 2.35 2.60 3.35
C TRP A 144 1.03 2.44 4.10
N HIS A 145 0.82 3.36 5.05
CA HIS A 145 -0.42 3.51 5.78
C HIS A 145 -0.83 4.99 5.76
N PRO A 146 -2.07 5.35 5.39
CA PRO A 146 -2.54 6.72 5.50
C PRO A 146 -2.63 7.12 6.97
N ASP A 147 -2.65 8.42 7.23
CA ASP A 147 -3.00 8.91 8.56
C ASP A 147 -4.50 8.68 8.86
N LYS A 148 -4.91 8.99 10.10
CA LYS A 148 -6.31 8.83 10.56
C LYS A 148 -7.33 9.68 9.79
N ARG A 149 -6.88 10.64 8.98
CA ARG A 149 -7.71 11.51 8.14
C ARG A 149 -7.74 11.03 6.70
N GLY A 150 -7.05 9.93 6.37
CA GLY A 150 -6.91 9.40 5.03
C GLY A 150 -5.93 10.20 4.15
N ILE A 151 -5.07 11.01 4.77
CA ILE A 151 -4.04 11.77 4.08
C ILE A 151 -2.83 10.86 3.85
N THR A 152 -2.30 10.90 2.63
CA THR A 152 -1.11 10.19 2.18
C THR A 152 -0.21 11.17 1.43
N ASP A 153 1.08 11.18 1.77
CA ASP A 153 2.16 11.78 0.97
C ASP A 153 3.38 10.87 1.09
N VAL A 154 3.58 10.00 0.09
CA VAL A 154 4.65 9.00 0.09
C VAL A 154 5.35 8.99 -1.25
N ARG A 155 6.62 8.62 -1.23
CA ARG A 155 7.47 8.53 -2.42
C ARG A 155 8.16 7.18 -2.48
N PHE A 156 8.03 6.52 -3.62
CA PHE A 156 8.69 5.26 -3.93
C PHE A 156 9.77 5.47 -5.00
N LEU A 157 10.87 4.74 -4.88
CA LEU A 157 11.92 4.67 -5.89
C LEU A 157 12.12 3.19 -6.23
N ILE A 158 12.03 2.86 -7.53
CA ILE A 158 12.25 1.50 -7.99
C ILE A 158 12.97 1.48 -9.34
N ALA A 159 13.69 0.40 -9.63
CA ALA A 159 14.28 0.12 -10.94
C ALA A 159 13.36 -0.77 -11.80
N ALA A 160 12.10 -0.37 -11.97
CA ALA A 160 11.13 -1.13 -12.78
C ALA A 160 10.86 -0.42 -14.12
N ASP A 161 11.17 -1.09 -15.21
CA ASP A 161 11.02 -0.57 -16.58
C ASP A 161 9.53 -0.28 -16.89
N PRO A 162 9.16 0.96 -17.21
CA PRO A 162 7.79 1.33 -17.55
C PRO A 162 7.26 0.67 -18.84
N MET A 163 8.14 0.18 -19.73
CA MET A 163 7.73 -0.55 -20.93
C MET A 163 7.30 -1.99 -20.62
N ILE A 164 7.90 -2.60 -19.59
CA ILE A 164 7.57 -3.96 -19.15
C ILE A 164 6.42 -3.95 -18.15
N PHE A 165 6.40 -2.96 -17.25
CA PHE A 165 5.39 -2.83 -16.18
C PHE A 165 4.65 -1.48 -16.29
N PRO A 166 3.79 -1.27 -17.30
CA PRO A 166 3.20 0.03 -17.59
C PRO A 166 2.13 0.47 -16.59
N GLU A 167 1.54 -0.46 -15.85
CA GLU A 167 0.40 -0.21 -14.96
C GLU A 167 0.83 -0.06 -13.50
N ILE A 168 0.02 0.68 -12.73
CA ILE A 168 0.13 0.81 -11.28
C ILE A 168 -1.13 0.23 -10.65
N GLU A 169 -0.94 -0.70 -9.72
CA GLU A 169 -1.99 -1.25 -8.87
C GLU A 169 -1.65 -0.98 -7.40
N VAL A 170 -2.67 -0.76 -6.59
CA VAL A 170 -2.55 -0.67 -5.14
C VAL A 170 -3.47 -1.70 -4.52
N THR A 171 -2.92 -2.55 -3.66
CA THR A 171 -3.69 -3.56 -2.91
C THR A 171 -3.59 -3.31 -1.43
N LYS A 172 -4.47 -3.97 -0.66
CA LYS A 172 -4.34 -4.06 0.81
C LYS A 172 -3.66 -5.37 1.15
N GLU A 173 -2.53 -5.32 1.83
CA GLU A 173 -1.69 -6.49 2.07
C GLU A 173 -1.45 -6.72 3.57
N PRO A 174 -1.44 -7.99 4.02
CA PRO A 174 -0.99 -8.36 5.36
C PRO A 174 0.55 -8.38 5.44
N PRO A 175 1.16 -8.27 6.64
CA PRO A 175 2.60 -8.40 6.84
C PRO A 175 3.01 -9.87 6.98
N ASP A 176 2.70 -10.70 5.99
CA ASP A 176 2.95 -12.16 6.02
C ASP A 176 4.25 -12.57 5.32
N GLY A 177 4.92 -11.64 4.64
CA GLY A 177 6.15 -11.89 3.89
C GLY A 177 5.93 -12.66 2.59
N ASN A 178 4.68 -12.85 2.17
CA ASN A 178 4.36 -13.43 0.88
C ASN A 178 4.65 -12.41 -0.24
N PRO A 179 5.52 -12.71 -1.20
CA PRO A 179 5.81 -11.78 -2.29
C PRO A 179 4.68 -11.69 -3.34
N ALA A 180 3.67 -12.56 -3.26
CA ALA A 180 2.48 -12.50 -4.10
C ALA A 180 1.44 -11.55 -3.50
N SER A 181 0.74 -10.80 -4.36
CA SER A 181 -0.39 -9.98 -3.90
C SER A 181 -1.54 -10.84 -3.38
N SER A 182 -2.20 -10.38 -2.32
CA SER A 182 -3.46 -10.97 -1.81
C SER A 182 -4.63 -10.81 -2.78
N GLY A 183 -4.54 -9.88 -3.73
CA GLY A 183 -5.61 -9.57 -4.68
C GLY A 183 -6.74 -8.68 -4.13
N ASP A 184 -6.65 -8.17 -2.89
CA ASP A 184 -7.56 -7.13 -2.38
C ASP A 184 -7.18 -5.76 -2.97
N VAL A 185 -7.55 -5.57 -4.23
CA VAL A 185 -7.25 -4.35 -4.98
C VAL A 185 -8.04 -3.16 -4.45
N ALA A 186 -7.32 -2.13 -4.04
CA ALA A 186 -7.87 -0.87 -3.58
C ALA A 186 -7.91 0.19 -4.69
N LEU A 187 -6.85 0.34 -5.49
CA LEU A 187 -6.76 1.34 -6.55
C LEU A 187 -6.03 0.81 -7.78
N ARG A 188 -6.36 1.32 -8.97
CA ARG A 188 -5.65 1.04 -10.23
C ARG A 188 -5.50 2.26 -11.11
N SER A 189 -4.43 2.29 -11.92
CA SER A 189 -4.27 3.21 -13.04
C SER A 189 -4.98 2.65 -14.28
N ASN A 190 -6.21 3.06 -14.53
CA ASN A 190 -6.86 2.90 -15.84
C ASN A 190 -7.02 4.27 -16.49
#